data_AF-A0A934ZV38-F1
#
_entry.id   AF-A0A934ZV38-F1
#
_cell.length_a   1.000
_cell.length_b   1.000
_cell.length_c   1.000
_cell.angle_alpha   90.00
_cell.angle_beta   90.00
_cell.angle_gamma   90.00
#
_symmetry.space_group_name_H-M   'P 1'
#
loop_
_entity.id
_entity.type
_entity.pdbx_description
1 polymer ?
#
loop_
_entity_poly.entity_id
_entity_poly.type
_entity_poly.pdbx_seq_one_letter_code
_entity_poly.pdbx_strand_id
1 'polypeptide(L)'
;MTVFLRWGVFGLLAISALIYAYRVNERSDDIRLQLEQRAEQRRAAERELREAARRDVEFSDKPAIASLSSACEEAVQVAVDAAAAAKAGQPLDRVLRQERIAWQDEPVRKQRLAVAAVLGYSLHGQDGAAIRRAVADECRE
;
A
#
# COMPACT_ATOMS: atom_id res chain seq x y z
N MET A 1 40.97 57.28 -25.16
CA MET A 1 39.98 57.39 -24.06
C MET A 1 39.28 56.05 -23.72
N THR A 2 39.95 54.89 -23.88
CA THR A 2 39.31 53.56 -23.69
C THR A 2 39.86 52.75 -22.50
N VAL A 3 40.96 53.20 -21.89
CA VAL A 3 41.60 52.48 -20.77
C VAL A 3 40.81 52.67 -19.46
N PHE A 4 40.32 53.89 -19.18
CA PHE A 4 39.59 54.18 -17.94
C PHE A 4 38.23 53.46 -17.82
N LEU A 5 37.50 53.28 -18.92
CA LEU A 5 36.26 52.49 -18.93
C LEU A 5 36.50 51.01 -18.62
N ARG A 6 37.62 50.46 -19.10
CA ARG A 6 37.93 49.04 -18.95
C ARG A 6 38.25 48.69 -17.49
N TRP A 7 38.99 49.54 -16.78
CA TRP A 7 39.27 49.37 -15.36
C TRP A 7 38.02 49.55 -14.46
N GLY A 8 37.12 50.48 -14.82
CA GLY A 8 35.86 50.67 -14.08
C GLY A 8 34.92 49.45 -14.14
N VAL A 9 34.86 48.76 -15.29
CA VAL A 9 34.05 47.54 -15.45
C VAL A 9 34.59 46.38 -14.62
N PHE A 10 35.92 46.19 -14.56
CA PHE A 10 36.51 45.15 -13.71
C PHE A 10 36.27 45.40 -12.22
N GLY A 11 36.28 46.66 -11.77
CA GLY A 11 35.96 47.01 -10.38
C GLY A 11 34.51 46.66 -9.99
N LEU A 12 33.53 46.97 -10.85
CA LEU A 12 32.12 46.64 -10.60
C LEU A 12 31.85 45.13 -10.61
N LEU A 13 32.51 44.37 -11.49
CA LEU A 13 32.41 42.92 -11.53
C LEU A 13 33.00 42.27 -10.26
N ALA A 14 34.12 42.77 -9.75
CA ALA A 14 34.72 42.26 -8.52
C ALA A 14 33.82 42.48 -7.30
N ILE A 15 33.20 43.66 -7.17
CA ILE A 15 32.27 43.97 -6.07
C ILE A 15 31.01 43.10 -6.16
N SER A 16 30.47 42.93 -7.37
CA SER A 16 29.29 42.09 -7.61
C SER A 16 29.54 40.63 -7.26
N ALA A 17 30.73 40.10 -7.61
CA ALA A 17 31.14 38.75 -7.24
C ALA A 17 31.31 38.57 -5.72
N LEU A 18 31.83 39.58 -5.03
CA LEU A 18 31.96 39.58 -3.56
C LEU A 18 30.60 39.55 -2.85
N ILE A 19 29.65 40.36 -3.31
CA ILE A 19 28.28 40.38 -2.79
C ILE A 19 27.60 39.03 -3.06
N TYR A 20 27.80 38.46 -4.25
CA TYR A 20 27.22 37.16 -4.61
C TYR A 20 27.80 36.02 -3.76
N ALA A 21 29.12 36.00 -3.54
CA ALA A 21 29.77 35.01 -2.68
C ALA A 21 29.27 35.09 -1.23
N TYR A 22 29.08 36.31 -0.71
CA TYR A 22 28.55 36.51 0.64
C TYR A 22 27.10 36.02 0.78
N ARG A 23 26.24 36.34 -0.19
CA ARG A 23 24.84 35.86 -0.26
C ARG A 23 24.73 34.34 -0.41
N VAL A 24 25.65 33.71 -1.14
CA VAL A 24 25.69 32.25 -1.29
C VAL A 24 26.07 31.58 0.02
N ASN A 25 27.04 32.14 0.76
CA ASN A 25 27.47 31.59 2.04
C ASN A 25 26.35 31.62 3.10
N GLU A 26 25.59 32.72 3.16
CA GLU A 26 24.44 32.86 4.05
C GLU A 26 23.32 31.85 3.71
N ARG A 27 23.11 31.58 2.41
CA ARG A 27 22.10 30.62 1.95
C ARG A 27 22.49 29.17 2.24
N SER A 28 23.78 28.84 2.26
CA SER A 28 24.24 27.48 2.58
C SER A 28 24.05 27.12 4.05
N ASP A 29 24.25 28.07 4.97
CA ASP A 29 24.06 27.81 6.41
C ASP A 29 22.58 27.64 6.75
N ASP A 30 21.69 28.42 6.13
CA ASP A 30 20.24 28.28 6.28
C ASP A 30 19.73 26.92 5.74
N ILE A 31 20.29 26.44 4.62
CA ILE A 31 19.96 25.11 4.08
C ILE A 31 20.40 23.99 5.04
N ARG A 32 21.55 24.11 5.70
CA ARG A 32 22.02 23.10 6.67
C ARG A 32 21.12 23.05 7.90
N LEU A 33 20.75 24.20 8.44
CA LEU A 33 19.80 24.30 9.56
C LEU A 33 18.43 23.71 9.22
N GLN A 34 17.91 23.98 8.02
CA GLN A 34 16.64 23.39 7.57
C GLN A 34 16.72 21.87 7.37
N LEU A 35 17.86 21.35 6.90
CA LEU A 35 18.07 19.91 6.76
C LEU A 35 18.14 19.20 8.12
N GLU A 36 18.80 19.80 9.10
CA GLU A 36 18.85 19.28 10.47
C GLU A 36 17.47 19.27 11.12
N GLN A 37 16.71 20.37 11.01
CA GLN A 37 15.33 20.44 11.52
C GLN A 37 14.42 19.40 10.86
N ARG A 38 14.54 19.20 9.55
CA ARG A 38 13.77 18.15 8.84
C ARG A 38 14.18 16.75 9.25
N ALA A 39 15.46 16.52 9.52
CA ALA A 39 15.95 15.23 10.02
C ALA A 39 15.43 14.93 11.43
N GLU A 40 15.37 15.94 12.30
CA GLU A 40 14.77 15.82 13.64
C GLU A 40 13.26 15.57 13.58
N GLN A 41 12.52 16.30 12.73
CA GLN A 41 11.10 16.06 12.50
C GLN A 41 10.82 14.63 11.99
N ARG A 42 11.64 14.13 11.06
CA ARG A 42 11.53 12.74 10.57
C ARG A 42 11.76 11.73 11.69
N ARG A 43 12.77 11.94 12.54
CA ARG A 43 13.05 11.07 13.69
C ARG A 43 11.94 11.11 14.74
N ALA A 44 11.32 12.26 14.96
CA ALA A 44 10.17 12.40 15.85
C ALA A 44 8.94 11.64 15.30
N ALA A 45 8.63 11.82 14.02
CA ALA A 45 7.55 11.10 13.34
C ALA A 45 7.76 9.58 13.36
N GLU A 46 9.00 9.09 13.17
CA GLU A 46 9.31 7.66 13.30
C GLU A 46 9.10 7.11 14.73
N ARG A 47 9.36 7.92 15.76
CA ARG A 47 9.09 7.52 17.16
C ARG A 47 7.59 7.45 17.43
N GLU A 48 6.83 8.44 16.97
CA GLU A 48 5.36 8.43 17.09
C GLU A 48 4.74 7.24 16.36
N LEU A 49 5.21 6.93 15.14
CA LEU A 49 4.76 5.75 14.39
C LEU A 49 5.11 4.44 15.11
N ARG A 50 6.29 4.34 15.73
CA ARG A 50 6.66 3.16 16.53
C ARG A 50 5.83 3.01 17.80
N GLU A 51 5.46 4.12 18.45
CA GLU A 51 4.58 4.10 19.62
C GLU A 51 3.12 3.80 19.26
N ALA A 52 2.64 4.30 18.12
CA ALA A 52 1.34 3.92 17.56
C ALA A 52 1.31 2.42 17.21
N ALA A 53 2.34 1.92 16.52
CA ALA A 53 2.46 0.50 16.21
C ALA A 53 2.52 -0.39 17.47
N ARG A 54 3.14 0.07 18.57
CA ARG A 54 3.11 -0.66 19.85
C ARG A 54 1.72 -0.68 20.47
N ARG A 55 0.97 0.42 20.41
CA ARG A 55 -0.43 0.47 20.88
C ARG A 55 -1.36 -0.43 20.06
N ASP A 56 -1.15 -0.52 18.75
CA ASP A 56 -1.91 -1.43 17.87
C ASP A 56 -1.57 -2.90 18.14
N VAL A 57 -0.33 -3.20 18.53
CA VAL A 57 0.08 -4.55 18.94
C VAL A 57 -0.49 -4.93 20.32
N GLU A 58 -0.62 -3.99 21.26
CA GLU A 58 -1.17 -4.25 22.60
C GLU A 58 -2.72 -4.37 22.60
N PHE A 59 -3.41 -3.81 21.60
CA PHE A 59 -4.84 -4.09 21.36
C PHE A 59 -5.08 -5.36 20.52
N SER A 60 -4.01 -5.98 20.00
CA SER A 60 -4.04 -7.22 19.23
C SER A 60 -3.71 -8.46 20.09
N ASP A 61 -4.01 -8.41 21.39
CA ASP A 61 -3.86 -9.56 22.29
C ASP A 61 -5.19 -9.93 22.98
N LYS A 62 -6.20 -10.25 22.15
CA LYS A 62 -7.34 -11.14 22.42
C LYS A 62 -8.18 -11.37 21.16
N PRO A 63 -8.66 -12.60 20.90
CA PRO A 63 -7.88 -13.60 20.19
C PRO A 63 -8.45 -13.89 18.80
N ALA A 64 -7.59 -14.54 18.02
CA ALA A 64 -7.91 -15.44 16.93
C ALA A 64 -8.42 -14.80 15.64
N ILE A 65 -7.91 -15.31 14.53
CA ILE A 65 -8.77 -15.66 13.40
C ILE A 65 -9.90 -16.45 14.05
N ALA A 66 -11.01 -15.81 14.44
CA ALA A 66 -12.19 -16.54 14.91
C ALA A 66 -12.41 -17.57 13.83
N SER A 67 -12.22 -18.85 14.17
CA SER A 67 -12.30 -19.96 13.24
C SER A 67 -13.46 -19.66 12.33
N LEU A 68 -13.16 -19.35 11.06
CA LEU A 68 -14.22 -19.05 10.10
C LEU A 68 -15.21 -20.20 10.24
N SER A 69 -16.51 -19.91 10.26
CA SER A 69 -17.47 -21.00 10.30
C SER A 69 -17.09 -21.99 9.19
N SER A 70 -17.27 -23.29 9.42
CA SER A 70 -16.86 -24.30 8.42
C SER A 70 -17.42 -24.01 7.02
N ALA A 71 -18.58 -23.34 6.95
CA ALA A 71 -19.18 -22.82 5.73
C ALA A 71 -18.37 -21.70 5.05
N CYS A 72 -17.75 -20.81 5.80
CA CYS A 72 -16.89 -19.75 5.27
C CYS A 72 -15.51 -20.26 4.85
N GLU A 73 -14.96 -21.25 5.55
CA GLU A 73 -13.74 -21.92 5.10
C GLU A 73 -13.96 -22.66 3.78
N GLU A 74 -15.13 -23.28 3.62
CA GLU A 74 -15.54 -23.91 2.36
C GLU A 74 -15.68 -22.87 1.23
N ALA A 75 -16.33 -21.74 1.49
CA ALA A 75 -16.47 -20.64 0.53
C ALA A 75 -15.10 -20.07 0.11
N VAL A 76 -14.17 -19.91 1.06
CA VAL A 76 -12.78 -19.51 0.79
C VAL A 76 -12.10 -20.49 -0.15
N GLN A 77 -12.21 -21.80 0.11
CA GLN A 77 -11.56 -22.80 -0.73
C GLN A 77 -12.16 -22.81 -2.14
N VAL A 78 -13.48 -22.66 -2.27
CA VAL A 78 -14.15 -22.54 -3.56
C VAL A 78 -13.68 -21.29 -4.32
N ALA A 79 -13.52 -20.15 -3.65
CA ALA A 79 -13.00 -18.94 -4.26
C ALA A 79 -11.54 -19.07 -4.72
N VAL A 80 -10.68 -19.72 -3.91
CA VAL A 80 -9.29 -20.00 -4.28
C VAL A 80 -9.21 -20.95 -5.49
N ASP A 81 -10.02 -21.99 -5.50
CA ASP A 81 -10.10 -22.94 -6.62
C ASP A 81 -10.63 -22.25 -7.89
N ALA A 82 -11.59 -21.33 -7.75
CA ALA A 82 -12.11 -20.53 -8.85
C ALA A 82 -11.05 -19.57 -9.43
N ALA A 83 -10.26 -18.90 -8.57
CA ALA A 83 -9.15 -18.05 -9.00
C ALA A 83 -8.06 -18.86 -9.72
N ALA A 84 -7.76 -20.07 -9.24
CA ALA A 84 -6.82 -20.98 -9.88
C ALA A 84 -7.35 -21.46 -11.25
N ALA A 85 -8.64 -21.78 -11.35
CA ALA A 85 -9.29 -22.17 -12.60
C ALA A 85 -9.30 -21.03 -13.63
N ALA A 86 -9.56 -19.79 -13.20
CA ALA A 86 -9.45 -18.60 -14.03
C ALA A 86 -8.02 -18.40 -14.54
N LYS A 87 -7.02 -18.56 -13.68
CA LYS A 87 -5.60 -18.52 -14.06
C LYS A 87 -5.23 -19.60 -15.09
N ALA A 88 -5.86 -20.77 -15.01
CA ALA A 88 -5.71 -21.86 -15.97
C ALA A 88 -6.54 -21.67 -17.27
N GLY A 89 -7.26 -20.55 -17.41
CA GLY A 89 -8.10 -20.25 -18.59
C GLY A 89 -9.39 -21.08 -18.67
N GLN A 90 -9.84 -21.66 -17.55
CA GLN A 90 -11.10 -22.41 -17.53
C GLN A 90 -12.30 -21.45 -17.44
N PRO A 91 -13.43 -21.73 -18.11
CA PRO A 91 -14.61 -20.88 -18.06
C PRO A 91 -15.31 -20.96 -16.70
N LEU A 92 -15.86 -19.84 -16.24
CA LEU A 92 -16.60 -19.73 -14.97
C LEU A 92 -17.76 -20.75 -14.87
N ASP A 93 -18.46 -21.03 -15.97
CA ASP A 93 -19.54 -22.04 -15.99
C ASP A 93 -19.05 -23.44 -15.59
N ARG A 94 -17.81 -23.80 -15.93
CA ARG A 94 -17.19 -25.05 -15.47
C ARG A 94 -16.92 -25.04 -13.97
N VAL A 95 -16.55 -23.89 -13.41
CA VAL A 95 -16.32 -23.72 -11.97
C VAL A 95 -17.64 -23.85 -11.21
N LEU A 96 -18.72 -23.22 -11.69
CA LEU A 96 -20.04 -23.29 -11.06
C LEU A 96 -20.66 -24.70 -11.10
N ARG A 97 -20.25 -25.54 -12.06
CA ARG A 97 -20.65 -26.95 -12.17
C ARG A 97 -19.81 -27.92 -11.33
N GLN A 98 -18.83 -27.43 -10.57
CA GLN A 98 -18.05 -28.28 -9.67
C GLN A 98 -18.96 -28.96 -8.66
N GLU A 99 -18.59 -30.18 -8.27
CA GLU A 99 -19.44 -31.02 -7.41
C GLU A 99 -19.81 -30.31 -6.11
N ARG A 100 -18.83 -29.60 -5.53
CA ARG A 100 -18.95 -28.77 -4.33
C ARG A 100 -20.01 -27.67 -4.40
N ILE A 101 -20.41 -27.22 -5.60
CA ILE A 101 -21.42 -26.16 -5.78
C ILE A 101 -22.72 -26.73 -6.36
N ALA A 102 -22.60 -27.54 -7.41
CA ALA A 102 -23.75 -27.98 -8.19
C ALA A 102 -24.71 -28.91 -7.42
N TRP A 103 -24.17 -29.77 -6.55
CA TRP A 103 -24.90 -30.85 -5.86
C TRP A 103 -25.26 -30.51 -4.41
N GLN A 104 -25.19 -29.23 -4.02
CA GLN A 104 -25.64 -28.82 -2.70
C GLN A 104 -27.18 -28.83 -2.64
N ASP A 105 -27.72 -29.65 -1.73
CA ASP A 105 -29.18 -29.78 -1.50
C ASP A 105 -29.79 -28.51 -0.88
N GLU A 106 -29.00 -27.76 -0.13
CA GLU A 106 -29.43 -26.52 0.51
C GLU A 106 -29.24 -25.32 -0.45
N PRO A 107 -30.33 -24.65 -0.87
CA PRO A 107 -30.24 -23.58 -1.88
C PRO A 107 -29.44 -22.37 -1.40
N VAL A 108 -29.54 -22.05 -0.10
CA VAL A 108 -28.79 -20.94 0.52
C VAL A 108 -27.29 -21.22 0.49
N ARG A 109 -26.89 -22.45 0.82
CA ARG A 109 -25.48 -22.88 0.76
C ARG A 109 -24.96 -22.85 -0.67
N LYS A 110 -25.72 -23.38 -1.62
CA LYS A 110 -25.40 -23.36 -3.05
C LYS A 110 -25.15 -21.94 -3.57
N GLN A 111 -26.02 -21.00 -3.21
CA GLN A 111 -25.89 -19.60 -3.62
C GLN A 111 -24.64 -18.95 -3.04
N ARG A 112 -24.34 -19.17 -1.75
CA ARG A 112 -23.11 -18.66 -1.10
C ARG A 112 -21.85 -19.15 -1.79
N LEU A 113 -21.77 -20.46 -2.08
CA LEU A 113 -20.61 -21.02 -2.77
C LEU A 113 -20.49 -20.51 -4.22
N ALA A 114 -21.61 -20.29 -4.90
CA ALA A 114 -21.60 -19.69 -6.23
C ALA A 114 -21.10 -18.24 -6.22
N VAL A 115 -21.53 -17.43 -5.24
CA VAL A 115 -21.04 -16.05 -5.05
C VAL A 115 -19.54 -16.04 -4.76
N ALA A 116 -19.08 -16.91 -3.85
CA ALA A 116 -17.66 -17.04 -3.53
C ALA A 116 -16.84 -17.48 -4.76
N ALA A 117 -17.36 -18.39 -5.58
CA ALA A 117 -16.72 -18.80 -6.83
C ALA A 117 -16.59 -17.63 -7.81
N VAL A 118 -17.65 -16.83 -7.99
CA VAL A 118 -17.62 -15.63 -8.86
C VAL A 118 -16.62 -14.60 -8.35
N LEU A 119 -16.60 -14.34 -7.04
CA LEU A 119 -15.67 -13.42 -6.40
C LEU A 119 -14.22 -13.89 -6.57
N GLY A 120 -13.92 -15.16 -6.30
CA GLY A 120 -12.59 -15.72 -6.50
C GLY A 120 -12.15 -15.66 -7.97
N TYR A 121 -13.07 -15.97 -8.89
CA TYR A 121 -12.82 -15.91 -10.33
C TYR A 121 -12.52 -14.49 -10.82
N SER A 122 -13.21 -13.47 -10.30
CA SER A 122 -12.96 -12.07 -10.67
C SER A 122 -11.64 -11.53 -10.10
N LEU A 123 -11.24 -12.03 -8.92
CA LEU A 123 -9.97 -11.69 -8.27
C LEU A 123 -8.76 -12.50 -8.80
N HIS A 124 -8.89 -13.15 -9.95
CA HIS A 124 -7.78 -13.88 -10.57
C HIS A 124 -6.55 -12.98 -10.77
N GLY A 125 -5.39 -13.42 -10.28
CA GLY A 125 -4.15 -12.64 -10.28
C GLY A 125 -3.83 -11.94 -8.96
N GLN A 126 -4.75 -11.95 -7.99
CA GLN A 126 -4.49 -11.55 -6.61
C GLN A 126 -3.88 -12.69 -5.78
N ASP A 127 -3.19 -12.34 -4.70
CA ASP A 127 -2.63 -13.32 -3.77
C ASP A 127 -3.74 -14.10 -3.04
N GLY A 128 -3.49 -15.37 -2.73
CA GLY A 128 -4.44 -16.21 -1.98
C GLY A 128 -4.76 -15.69 -0.57
N ALA A 129 -3.96 -14.77 -0.04
CA ALA A 129 -4.28 -14.05 1.21
C ALA A 129 -5.32 -12.94 0.98
N ALA A 130 -5.31 -12.27 -0.17
CA ALA A 130 -6.28 -11.23 -0.51
C ALA A 130 -7.67 -11.85 -0.78
N ILE A 131 -7.72 -12.98 -1.50
CA ILE A 131 -8.96 -13.74 -1.73
C ILE A 131 -9.56 -14.20 -0.39
N ARG A 132 -8.73 -14.69 0.53
CA ARG A 132 -9.17 -15.09 1.87
C ARG A 132 -9.81 -13.96 2.66
N ARG A 133 -9.25 -12.75 2.60
CA ARG A 133 -9.82 -11.57 3.26
C ARG A 133 -11.16 -11.17 2.62
N ALA A 134 -11.20 -11.06 1.29
CA ALA A 134 -12.41 -10.68 0.57
C ALA A 134 -13.59 -11.61 0.87
N VAL A 135 -13.36 -12.93 0.87
CA VAL A 135 -14.41 -13.91 1.20
C VAL A 135 -14.76 -13.89 2.70
N ALA A 136 -13.78 -13.67 3.58
CA ALA A 136 -14.04 -13.56 5.01
C ALA A 136 -14.87 -12.32 5.37
N ASP A 137 -14.69 -11.22 4.64
CA ASP A 137 -15.47 -10.00 4.80
C ASP A 137 -16.92 -10.20 4.31
N GLU A 138 -17.11 -10.79 3.13
CA GLU A 138 -18.43 -11.18 2.58
C GLU A 138 -19.20 -12.14 3.51
N CYS A 139 -18.48 -12.95 4.28
CA CYS A 139 -19.05 -13.90 5.22
C CYS A 139 -19.50 -13.30 6.55
N ARG A 140 -19.08 -12.06 6.88
CA ARG A 140 -19.44 -11.38 8.13
C ARG A 140 -20.64 -10.45 7.99
N GLU A 141 -20.89 -9.95 6.78
CA GLU A 141 -22.07 -9.14 6.43
C GLU A 141 -23.33 -10.01 6.25
#